data_AF-I3ZM44-F1
#
_entry.id   AF-I3ZM44-F1
#
_cell.length_a   1.000
_cell.length_b   1.000
_cell.length_c   1.000
_cell.angle_alpha   90.00
_cell.angle_beta   90.00
_cell.angle_gamma   90.00
#
_symmetry.space_group_name_H-M   'P 1'
#
loop_
_entity.id
_entity.type
_entity.pdbx_description
1 polymer ?
#
loop_
_entity_poly.entity_id
_entity_poly.type
_entity_poly.pdbx_seq_one_letter_code
_entity_poly.pdbx_strand_id
1 'polypeptide(L)'
;MKTFTSITAMALLAVVTQGCGEKAAQPARAVPTAALKAPAPTGDCAASEIKLTFDGRDGEYTGMSHDGTLMVLRNTSARTCRVPKRPQLTFTDAAGKPVAVQVNVPRGMHPGPVLVPVTLGPGTTAQSTLRWVVGPVYDKNTCADTARASITLPGGQASANLHMHVCGQTGSPLEFEEEWLQLSSEANTQG
;
A
#
# COMPACT_ATOMS: atom_id res chain seq x y z
N MET A 1 -48.57 2.36 -5.38
CA MET A 1 -48.81 1.05 -4.73
C MET A 1 -48.11 1.15 -3.36
N LYS A 2 -48.74 1.44 -2.20
CA LYS A 2 -49.74 0.63 -1.44
C LYS A 2 -49.32 -0.85 -1.46
N THR A 3 -48.96 -1.55 -0.38
CA THR A 3 -49.38 -1.48 1.04
C THR A 3 -48.62 -2.53 1.89
N PHE A 4 -48.29 -2.20 3.17
CA PHE A 4 -48.29 -3.01 4.42
C PHE A 4 -47.33 -4.22 4.54
N THR A 5 -46.68 -4.48 5.69
CA THR A 5 -47.32 -4.99 6.92
C THR A 5 -46.40 -4.86 8.14
N SER A 6 -47.00 -4.46 9.26
CA SER A 6 -46.42 -4.37 10.60
C SER A 6 -46.71 -5.67 11.38
N ILE A 7 -45.76 -6.18 12.18
CA ILE A 7 -46.08 -7.10 13.30
C ILE A 7 -45.28 -6.67 14.54
N THR A 8 -46.05 -6.45 15.60
CA THR A 8 -45.72 -6.08 16.97
C THR A 8 -45.59 -7.35 17.83
N ALA A 9 -44.75 -7.33 18.88
CA ALA A 9 -44.87 -8.06 20.17
C ALA A 9 -43.45 -8.35 20.73
N MET A 10 -43.15 -8.36 22.03
CA MET A 10 -43.76 -7.92 23.28
C MET A 10 -42.65 -8.10 24.32
N ALA A 11 -42.67 -7.29 25.38
CA ALA A 11 -41.67 -7.24 26.44
C ALA A 11 -41.59 -8.50 27.32
N LEU A 12 -40.45 -8.68 28.00
CA LEU A 12 -40.41 -9.30 29.33
C LEU A 12 -39.30 -8.69 30.19
N LEU A 13 -39.72 -8.12 31.32
CA LEU A 13 -38.87 -7.72 32.43
C LEU A 13 -38.32 -8.96 33.14
N ALA A 14 -37.06 -8.90 33.57
CA ALA A 14 -36.57 -9.64 34.72
C ALA A 14 -35.70 -8.71 35.57
N VAL A 15 -36.27 -8.26 36.69
CA VAL A 15 -35.56 -7.64 37.82
C VAL A 15 -35.10 -8.78 38.72
N VAL A 16 -33.80 -8.91 38.99
CA VAL A 16 -33.29 -9.78 40.06
C VAL A 16 -32.11 -9.11 40.79
N THR A 17 -32.47 -8.58 41.97
CA THR A 17 -31.75 -8.47 43.25
C THR A 17 -30.23 -8.22 43.28
N GLN A 18 -29.88 -7.06 43.85
CA GLN A 18 -28.59 -6.79 44.49
C GLN A 18 -28.40 -7.71 45.71
N GLY A 19 -27.38 -8.55 45.67
CA GLY A 19 -26.83 -9.23 46.84
C GLY A 19 -25.55 -8.52 47.30
N CYS A 20 -25.55 -8.00 48.53
CA CYS A 20 -24.33 -7.59 49.23
C CYS A 20 -23.53 -8.86 49.58
N GLY A 21 -22.45 -9.10 48.85
CA GLY A 21 -21.49 -10.16 49.12
C GLY A 21 -20.21 -9.60 49.77
N GLU A 22 -19.88 -10.20 50.90
CA GLU A 22 -18.80 -9.92 51.84
C GLU A 22 -17.42 -9.65 51.21
N LYS A 23 -16.76 -8.58 51.68
CA LYS A 23 -15.40 -8.19 51.30
C LYS A 23 -14.39 -9.09 52.02
N ALA A 24 -14.13 -10.28 51.47
CA ALA A 24 -13.00 -11.11 51.89
C ALA A 24 -11.69 -10.51 51.34
N ALA A 25 -10.83 -10.03 52.24
CA ALA A 25 -9.51 -9.55 51.90
C ALA A 25 -8.64 -10.72 51.40
N GLN A 26 -8.45 -10.81 50.09
CA GLN A 26 -7.45 -11.69 49.50
C GLN A 26 -6.04 -11.09 49.72
N PRO A 27 -5.04 -11.89 50.13
CA PRO A 27 -3.67 -11.42 50.18
C PRO A 27 -3.21 -11.09 48.76
N ALA A 28 -2.69 -9.88 48.60
CA ALA A 28 -2.15 -9.40 47.33
C ALA A 28 -1.02 -10.34 46.87
N ARG A 29 -1.32 -11.22 45.91
CA ARG A 29 -0.27 -11.87 45.13
C ARG A 29 0.39 -10.78 44.29
N ALA A 30 1.65 -10.49 44.58
CA ALA A 30 2.49 -9.69 43.71
C ALA A 30 2.54 -10.40 42.35
N VAL A 31 1.84 -9.85 41.36
CA VAL A 31 1.97 -10.26 39.97
C VAL A 31 3.38 -9.82 39.55
N PRO A 32 4.29 -10.73 39.18
CA PRO A 32 5.57 -10.31 38.64
C PRO A 32 5.29 -9.50 37.37
N THR A 33 5.60 -8.21 37.43
CA THR A 33 5.60 -7.32 36.27
C THR A 33 6.73 -7.79 35.35
N ALA A 34 6.43 -8.74 34.47
CA ALA A 34 7.35 -9.10 33.40
C ALA A 34 7.60 -7.81 32.61
N ALA A 35 8.85 -7.33 32.65
CA ALA A 35 9.25 -6.19 31.84
C ALA A 35 8.95 -6.53 30.37
N LEU A 36 7.98 -5.83 29.78
CA LEU A 36 7.69 -5.88 28.37
C LEU A 36 8.98 -5.49 27.63
N LYS A 37 9.66 -6.49 27.07
CA LYS A 37 10.85 -6.29 26.26
C LYS A 37 10.42 -5.42 25.08
N ALA A 38 11.03 -4.24 24.93
CA ALA A 38 10.76 -3.36 23.81
C ALA A 38 10.95 -4.16 22.50
N PRO A 39 10.02 -4.06 21.53
CA PRO A 39 10.18 -4.72 20.25
C PRO A 39 11.53 -4.34 19.65
N ALA A 40 12.28 -5.32 19.15
CA ALA A 40 13.51 -5.04 18.43
C ALA A 40 13.22 -4.06 17.27
N PRO A 41 14.12 -3.10 16.98
CA PRO A 41 13.91 -2.15 15.91
C PRO A 41 13.63 -2.90 14.61
N THR A 42 12.51 -2.57 13.99
CA THR A 42 12.06 -3.18 12.74
C THR A 42 13.01 -2.75 11.61
N GLY A 43 13.87 -3.66 11.17
CA GLY A 43 14.76 -3.43 10.03
C GLY A 43 14.01 -3.39 8.69
N ASP A 44 14.66 -2.86 7.66
CA ASP A 44 14.13 -2.76 6.31
C ASP A 44 13.82 -4.14 5.71
N CYS A 45 12.79 -4.23 4.88
CA CYS A 45 12.45 -5.45 4.15
C CYS A 45 13.53 -5.76 3.11
N ALA A 46 13.95 -7.02 3.02
CA ALA A 46 14.74 -7.47 1.89
C ALA A 46 13.87 -7.65 0.65
N ALA A 47 14.48 -7.57 -0.54
CA ALA A 47 13.77 -7.77 -1.80
C ALA A 47 13.03 -9.12 -1.87
N SER A 48 13.64 -10.18 -1.35
CA SER A 48 13.04 -11.53 -1.29
C SER A 48 11.88 -11.66 -0.30
N GLU A 49 11.68 -10.68 0.57
CA GLU A 49 10.59 -10.64 1.55
C GLU A 49 9.36 -9.86 1.05
N ILE A 50 9.46 -9.25 -0.14
CA ILE A 50 8.41 -8.44 -0.74
C ILE A 50 7.96 -9.05 -2.05
N LYS A 51 6.65 -9.28 -2.16
CA LYS A 51 5.99 -9.49 -3.45
C LYS A 51 5.48 -8.15 -3.96
N LEU A 52 6.01 -7.72 -5.11
CA LEU A 52 5.51 -6.60 -5.90
C LEU A 52 4.43 -7.11 -6.87
N THR A 53 3.32 -6.39 -6.99
CA THR A 53 2.31 -6.58 -8.04
C THR A 53 1.76 -5.24 -8.51
N PHE A 54 1.21 -5.23 -9.72
CA PHE A 54 0.49 -4.10 -10.28
C PHE A 54 -0.93 -4.55 -10.61
N ASP A 55 -1.91 -3.77 -10.20
CA ASP A 55 -3.33 -4.03 -10.42
C ASP A 55 -3.94 -2.86 -11.20
N GLY A 56 -4.47 -3.13 -12.39
CA GLY A 56 -5.13 -2.11 -13.22
C GLY A 56 -6.55 -1.77 -12.74
N ARG A 57 -7.11 -2.54 -11.78
CA ARG A 57 -8.48 -2.38 -11.26
C ARG A 57 -9.52 -2.20 -12.38
N ASP A 58 -9.43 -3.05 -13.40
CA ASP A 58 -10.31 -3.01 -14.58
C ASP A 58 -10.40 -1.63 -15.27
N GLY A 59 -9.30 -0.87 -15.26
CA GLY A 59 -9.21 0.45 -15.90
C GLY A 59 -9.64 1.62 -15.03
N GLU A 60 -9.79 1.43 -13.71
CA GLU A 60 -10.11 2.50 -12.73
C GLU A 60 -9.17 3.71 -12.87
N TYR A 61 -7.91 3.47 -13.25
CA TYR A 61 -6.90 4.50 -13.39
C TYR A 61 -6.80 5.08 -14.81
N THR A 62 -7.54 4.54 -15.77
CA THR A 62 -7.53 5.00 -17.16
C THR A 62 -8.48 6.19 -17.35
N GLY A 63 -8.01 7.22 -18.05
CA GLY A 63 -8.78 8.44 -18.29
C GLY A 63 -8.26 9.22 -19.49
N MET A 64 -8.72 10.47 -19.66
CA MET A 64 -8.32 11.32 -20.79
C MET A 64 -6.80 11.41 -20.92
N SER A 65 -6.26 10.77 -21.96
CA SER A 65 -4.83 10.71 -22.30
C SER A 65 -3.90 10.19 -21.19
N HIS A 66 -4.46 9.62 -20.12
CA HIS A 66 -3.71 9.08 -19.00
C HIS A 66 -4.10 7.63 -18.75
N ASP A 67 -3.15 6.88 -18.24
CA ASP A 67 -3.38 5.55 -17.69
C ASP A 67 -2.69 5.42 -16.35
N GLY A 68 -2.90 4.30 -15.67
CA GLY A 68 -2.32 4.08 -14.37
C GLY A 68 -2.54 2.68 -13.83
N THR A 69 -1.97 2.44 -12.65
CA THR A 69 -2.12 1.16 -11.93
C THR A 69 -1.94 1.37 -10.44
N LEU A 70 -2.47 0.45 -9.64
CA LEU A 70 -2.14 0.32 -8.24
C LEU A 70 -0.89 -0.56 -8.09
N MET A 71 0.21 0.04 -7.62
CA MET A 71 1.36 -0.71 -7.13
C MET A 71 1.02 -1.28 -5.75
N VAL A 72 1.22 -2.57 -5.56
CA VAL A 72 1.00 -3.26 -4.28
C VAL A 72 2.27 -3.97 -3.85
N LEU A 73 2.71 -3.69 -2.62
CA LEU A 73 3.80 -4.38 -1.93
C LEU A 73 3.23 -5.24 -0.83
N ARG A 74 3.43 -6.56 -0.90
CA ARG A 74 3.04 -7.50 0.15
C ARG A 74 4.27 -8.05 0.87
N ASN A 75 4.28 -7.99 2.19
CA ASN A 75 5.28 -8.69 2.98
C ASN A 75 4.97 -10.20 3.00
N THR A 76 5.83 -11.00 2.39
CA THR A 76 5.72 -12.47 2.32
C THR A 76 6.54 -13.19 3.38
N SER A 77 7.27 -12.46 4.21
CA SER A 77 8.07 -13.02 5.30
C SER A 77 7.23 -13.23 6.58
N ALA A 78 7.81 -13.96 7.54
CA ALA A 78 7.24 -14.13 8.88
C ALA A 78 7.59 -12.99 9.85
N ARG A 79 8.32 -11.96 9.41
CA ARG A 79 8.76 -10.84 10.26
C ARG A 79 8.14 -9.52 9.85
N THR A 80 7.97 -8.62 10.80
CA THR A 80 7.69 -7.22 10.50
C THR A 80 8.94 -6.57 9.92
N CYS A 81 8.78 -5.75 8.89
CA CYS A 81 9.86 -5.02 8.23
C CYS A 81 9.38 -3.64 7.72
N ARG A 82 10.29 -2.81 7.22
CA ARG A 82 9.96 -1.47 6.67
C ARG A 82 10.28 -1.36 5.19
N VAL A 83 9.43 -0.66 4.45
CA VAL A 83 9.69 -0.25 3.05
C VAL A 83 9.67 1.27 2.94
N PRO A 84 10.44 1.87 2.01
CA PRO A 84 10.38 3.30 1.77
C PRO A 84 8.96 3.77 1.45
N LYS A 85 8.59 4.97 1.92
CA LYS A 85 7.29 5.60 1.64
C LYS A 85 7.06 5.87 0.15
N ARG A 86 8.15 5.96 -0.62
CA ARG A 86 8.18 6.09 -2.08
C ARG A 86 9.36 5.26 -2.60
N PRO A 87 9.17 3.96 -2.87
CA PRO A 87 10.21 3.09 -3.39
C PRO A 87 10.73 3.60 -4.75
N GLN A 88 12.03 3.47 -5.00
CA GLN A 88 12.57 3.81 -6.32
C GLN A 88 12.18 2.75 -7.35
N LEU A 89 11.36 3.13 -8.32
CA LEU A 89 11.00 2.29 -9.47
C LEU A 89 12.04 2.40 -10.58
N THR A 90 12.30 1.27 -11.24
CA THR A 90 13.06 1.16 -12.49
C THR A 90 12.30 0.29 -13.47
N PHE A 91 12.46 0.56 -14.77
CA PHE A 91 11.65 -0.05 -15.82
C PHE A 91 12.53 -0.70 -16.88
N THR A 92 12.05 -1.82 -17.44
CA THR A 92 12.68 -2.46 -18.59
C THR A 92 11.67 -2.80 -19.67
N ASP A 93 12.09 -2.77 -20.92
CA ASP A 93 11.30 -3.22 -22.07
C ASP A 93 11.20 -4.77 -22.14
N ALA A 94 10.52 -5.28 -23.16
CA ALA A 94 10.36 -6.72 -23.38
C ALA A 94 11.68 -7.46 -23.65
N ALA A 95 12.73 -6.75 -24.11
CA ALA A 95 14.07 -7.29 -24.30
C ALA A 95 14.94 -7.19 -23.02
N GLY A 96 14.39 -6.65 -21.93
CA GLY A 96 15.11 -6.43 -20.67
C GLY A 96 16.02 -5.20 -20.68
N LYS A 97 15.91 -4.33 -21.68
CA LYS A 97 16.71 -3.09 -21.74
C LYS A 97 16.07 -2.02 -20.84
N PRO A 98 16.87 -1.19 -20.15
CA PRO A 98 16.34 -0.10 -19.34
C PRO A 98 15.50 0.88 -20.17
N VAL A 99 14.35 1.28 -19.64
CA VAL A 99 13.52 2.35 -20.19
C VAL A 99 13.66 3.57 -19.29
N ALA A 100 14.06 4.70 -19.86
CA ALA A 100 14.27 5.94 -19.12
C ALA A 100 12.93 6.62 -18.81
N VAL A 101 12.35 6.27 -17.67
CA VAL A 101 11.15 6.90 -17.10
C VAL A 101 11.47 7.33 -15.67
N GLN A 102 11.10 8.56 -15.30
CA GLN A 102 11.38 9.11 -13.98
C GLN A 102 10.10 9.53 -13.26
N VAL A 103 10.14 9.54 -11.93
CA VAL A 103 9.02 10.05 -11.14
C VAL A 103 8.92 11.57 -11.30
N ASN A 104 7.73 12.07 -11.61
CA ASN A 104 7.41 13.49 -11.60
C ASN A 104 7.30 13.96 -10.16
N VAL A 105 8.34 14.62 -9.65
CA VAL A 105 8.33 15.24 -8.32
C VAL A 105 8.09 16.74 -8.48
N PRO A 106 7.03 17.31 -7.86
CA PRO A 106 6.81 18.74 -7.88
C PRO A 106 8.06 19.51 -7.44
N ARG A 107 8.50 20.44 -8.30
CA ARG A 107 9.65 21.31 -8.01
C ARG A 107 9.21 22.43 -7.06
N GLY A 108 10.04 22.79 -6.09
CA GLY A 108 9.87 24.04 -5.32
C GLY A 108 9.65 23.91 -3.81
N MET A 109 9.72 22.71 -3.21
CA MET A 109 9.71 22.56 -1.75
C MET A 109 11.05 21.99 -1.25
N HIS A 110 11.91 22.88 -0.73
CA HIS A 110 13.13 22.48 -0.03
C HIS A 110 13.25 23.17 1.34
N PRO A 111 13.45 22.42 2.43
CA PRO A 111 13.48 20.95 2.48
C PRO A 111 12.09 20.35 2.18
N GLY A 112 12.07 19.26 1.41
CA GLY A 112 10.85 18.49 1.19
C GLY A 112 10.41 17.78 2.49
N PRO A 113 9.19 17.24 2.55
CA PRO A 113 8.74 16.53 3.74
C PRO A 113 9.62 15.30 4.03
N VAL A 114 9.93 15.08 5.31
CA VAL A 114 10.54 13.82 5.75
C VAL A 114 9.50 12.71 5.59
N LEU A 115 9.76 11.78 4.68
CA LEU A 115 8.86 10.66 4.42
C LEU A 115 9.18 9.49 5.35
N VAL A 116 8.28 9.22 6.29
CA VAL A 116 8.41 8.10 7.23
C VAL A 116 8.16 6.77 6.49
N PRO A 117 9.07 5.77 6.58
CA PRO A 117 8.87 4.45 5.98
C PRO A 117 7.59 3.77 6.44
N VAL A 118 7.01 2.93 5.56
CA VAL A 118 5.83 2.13 5.89
C VAL A 118 6.27 0.84 6.58
N THR A 119 5.68 0.54 7.74
CA THR A 119 5.93 -0.70 8.47
C THR A 119 4.94 -1.77 8.02
N LEU A 120 5.45 -2.89 7.50
CA LEU A 120 4.65 -4.04 7.05
C LEU A 120 4.81 -5.20 8.01
N GLY A 121 3.70 -5.64 8.62
CA GLY A 121 3.64 -6.92 9.32
C GLY A 121 3.59 -8.12 8.36
N PRO A 122 3.75 -9.35 8.86
CA PRO A 122 3.62 -10.56 8.04
C PRO A 122 2.30 -10.60 7.27
N GLY A 123 2.36 -10.83 5.97
CA GLY A 123 1.18 -10.94 5.10
C GLY A 123 0.48 -9.62 4.75
N THR A 124 0.85 -8.50 5.40
CA THR A 124 0.24 -7.18 5.18
C THR A 124 0.68 -6.56 3.87
N THR A 125 -0.15 -5.67 3.34
CA THR A 125 0.10 -4.94 2.09
C THR A 125 0.16 -3.43 2.32
N ALA A 126 0.94 -2.78 1.47
CA ALA A 126 0.86 -1.35 1.25
C ALA A 126 0.77 -1.06 -0.25
N GLN A 127 0.13 0.06 -0.59
CA GLN A 127 -0.23 0.38 -1.96
C GLN A 127 0.04 1.84 -2.29
N SER A 128 0.32 2.11 -3.56
CA SER A 128 0.49 3.44 -4.13
C SER A 128 -0.07 3.45 -5.54
N THR A 129 -0.73 4.54 -5.93
CA THR A 129 -1.20 4.75 -7.29
C THR A 129 -0.05 5.28 -8.15
N LEU A 130 0.11 4.69 -9.33
CA LEU A 130 0.96 5.20 -10.40
C LEU A 130 0.10 5.75 -11.54
N ARG A 131 0.48 6.89 -12.12
CA ARG A 131 -0.21 7.47 -13.30
C ARG A 131 0.79 7.99 -14.32
N TRP A 132 0.46 7.93 -15.59
CA TRP A 132 1.30 8.46 -16.68
C TRP A 132 0.44 8.88 -17.88
N VAL A 133 1.06 9.61 -18.82
CA VAL A 133 0.43 10.02 -20.07
C VAL A 133 0.62 8.92 -21.12
N VAL A 134 -0.43 8.57 -21.86
CA VAL A 134 -0.43 7.50 -22.89
C VAL A 134 -0.66 8.00 -24.32
N GLY A 135 -0.93 9.30 -24.49
CA GLY A 135 -1.39 9.85 -25.77
C GLY A 135 -0.61 11.08 -26.23
N PRO A 136 -0.78 11.47 -27.49
CA PRO A 136 -0.09 12.62 -28.08
C PRO A 136 -0.72 13.93 -27.61
N VAL A 137 -0.49 14.30 -26.35
CA VAL A 137 -1.00 15.54 -25.75
C VAL A 137 -0.11 16.75 -26.04
N TYR A 138 1.09 16.52 -26.57
CA TYR A 138 2.04 17.57 -26.94
C TYR A 138 2.12 17.71 -28.47
N ASP A 139 2.64 18.85 -28.95
CA ASP A 139 2.86 19.08 -30.40
C ASP A 139 3.82 18.05 -31.01
N LYS A 140 4.80 17.59 -30.23
CA LYS A 140 5.74 16.52 -30.57
C LYS A 140 5.87 15.57 -29.40
N ASN A 141 5.62 14.29 -29.65
CA ASN A 141 5.60 13.27 -28.62
C ASN A 141 6.71 12.26 -28.86
N THR A 142 7.29 11.78 -27.77
CA THR A 142 8.12 10.58 -27.74
C THR A 142 7.48 9.61 -26.78
N CYS A 143 7.39 8.34 -27.16
CA CYS A 143 6.77 7.31 -26.34
C CYS A 143 7.72 6.11 -26.19
N ALA A 144 7.53 5.35 -25.13
CA ALA A 144 8.23 4.10 -24.87
C ALA A 144 7.30 3.09 -24.19
N ASP A 145 7.59 1.80 -24.39
CA ASP A 145 6.87 0.70 -23.80
C ASP A 145 7.73 -0.01 -22.74
N THR A 146 7.12 -0.32 -21.60
CA THR A 146 7.73 -1.18 -20.58
C THR A 146 7.12 -2.58 -20.61
N ALA A 147 7.86 -3.55 -20.09
CA ALA A 147 7.34 -4.90 -19.81
C ALA A 147 7.45 -5.27 -18.34
N ARG A 148 8.45 -4.73 -17.62
CA ARG A 148 8.65 -4.97 -16.19
C ARG A 148 8.99 -3.69 -15.46
N ALA A 149 8.58 -3.65 -14.20
CA ALA A 149 9.03 -2.68 -13.22
C ALA A 149 9.64 -3.38 -12.00
N SER A 150 10.61 -2.73 -11.38
CA SER A 150 11.34 -3.23 -10.22
C SER A 150 11.48 -2.14 -9.15
N ILE A 151 11.43 -2.53 -7.89
CA ILE A 151 11.88 -1.71 -6.77
C ILE A 151 13.21 -2.25 -6.21
N THR A 152 14.10 -1.36 -5.79
CA THR A 152 15.34 -1.74 -5.12
C THR A 152 15.15 -1.77 -3.61
N LEU A 153 15.52 -2.89 -2.99
CA LEU A 153 15.48 -3.11 -1.55
C LEU A 153 16.80 -3.77 -1.11
N PRO A 154 17.11 -3.83 0.20
CA PRO A 154 18.21 -4.65 0.71
C PRO A 154 18.22 -6.05 0.08
N GLY A 155 19.39 -6.48 -0.40
CA GLY A 155 19.58 -7.81 -0.97
C GLY A 155 19.09 -7.99 -2.42
N GLY A 156 18.54 -6.97 -3.10
CA GLY A 156 18.28 -7.06 -4.54
C GLY A 156 17.09 -6.22 -5.05
N GLN A 157 16.39 -6.76 -6.05
CA GLN A 157 15.20 -6.15 -6.64
C GLN A 157 13.98 -7.06 -6.46
N ALA A 158 12.84 -6.45 -6.11
CA ALA A 158 11.54 -7.09 -6.27
C ALA A 158 10.93 -6.58 -7.58
N SER A 159 10.53 -7.50 -8.46
CA SER A 159 10.10 -7.18 -9.83
C SER A 159 8.74 -7.79 -10.14
N ALA A 160 7.98 -7.12 -10.99
CA ALA A 160 6.73 -7.63 -11.55
C ALA A 160 6.53 -7.14 -12.98
N ASN A 161 5.62 -7.80 -13.70
CA ASN A 161 5.21 -7.35 -15.02
C ASN A 161 4.44 -6.04 -14.91
N LEU A 162 4.79 -5.08 -15.75
CA LEU A 162 4.08 -3.83 -15.91
C LEU A 162 4.21 -3.40 -17.37
N HIS A 163 3.08 -3.40 -18.06
CA HIS A 163 2.97 -2.96 -19.45
C HIS A 163 2.49 -1.52 -19.47
N MET A 164 3.44 -0.59 -19.40
CA MET A 164 3.16 0.84 -19.47
C MET A 164 3.55 1.35 -20.86
N HIS A 165 2.60 1.94 -21.58
CA HIS A 165 2.86 2.79 -22.73
C HIS A 165 2.95 4.23 -22.22
N VAL A 166 4.15 4.80 -22.13
CA VAL A 166 4.34 6.15 -21.59
C VAL A 166 4.78 7.10 -22.69
N CYS A 167 4.11 8.24 -22.77
CA CYS A 167 4.39 9.32 -23.71
C CYS A 167 4.76 10.61 -22.98
N GLY A 168 5.61 11.42 -23.61
CA GLY A 168 6.02 12.73 -23.12
C GLY A 168 6.43 13.65 -24.26
N GLN A 169 6.69 14.91 -23.94
CA GLN A 169 7.17 15.88 -24.93
C GLN A 169 8.55 15.46 -25.46
N THR A 170 8.73 15.47 -26.79
CA THR A 170 10.03 15.20 -27.40
C THR A 170 11.12 16.14 -26.84
N GLY A 171 12.23 15.54 -26.40
CA GLY A 171 13.35 16.27 -25.78
C GLY A 171 13.24 16.44 -24.26
N SER A 172 12.14 15.99 -23.65
CA SER A 172 11.97 15.92 -22.19
C SER A 172 12.02 14.47 -21.70
N PRO A 173 12.33 14.22 -20.42
CA PRO A 173 12.19 12.89 -19.82
C PRO A 173 10.75 12.38 -19.93
N LEU A 174 10.59 11.06 -20.06
CA LEU A 174 9.30 10.41 -19.85
C LEU A 174 9.05 10.33 -18.35
N GLU A 175 7.83 10.64 -17.93
CA GLU A 175 7.52 10.79 -16.51
C GLU A 175 6.28 9.99 -16.10
N PHE A 176 6.25 9.60 -14.84
CA PHE A 176 5.07 9.03 -14.18
C PHE A 176 4.89 9.71 -12.81
N GLU A 177 3.66 9.78 -12.35
CA GLU A 177 3.29 10.24 -11.02
C GLU A 177 3.18 9.03 -10.07
N GLU A 178 3.61 9.21 -8.83
CA GLU A 178 3.51 8.20 -7.78
C GLU A 178 2.99 8.85 -6.49
N GLU A 179 1.90 8.32 -5.97
CA GLU A 179 1.42 8.69 -4.64
C GLU A 179 2.30 8.06 -3.54
N TRP A 180 2.24 8.60 -2.33
CA TRP A 180 2.96 7.96 -1.23
C TRP A 180 2.34 6.63 -0.87
N LEU A 181 3.18 5.62 -0.69
CA LEU A 181 2.78 4.27 -0.27
C LEU A 181 2.01 4.32 1.05
N GLN A 182 0.80 3.78 1.11
CA GLN A 182 -0.02 3.69 2.32
C GLN A 182 -0.27 2.23 2.68
N LEU A 183 -0.38 1.92 3.97
CA LEU A 183 -0.90 0.62 4.38
C LEU A 183 -2.30 0.43 3.79
N SER A 184 -2.55 -0.71 3.15
CA SER A 184 -3.89 -1.05 2.70
C SER A 184 -4.79 -1.23 3.92
N SER A 185 -5.98 -0.64 3.91
CA SER A 185 -6.96 -0.78 4.99
C SER A 185 -7.72 -2.12 4.98
N GLU A 186 -7.32 -3.07 4.14
CA GLU A 186 -8.00 -4.35 3.99
C GLU A 186 -7.39 -5.42 4.92
N ALA A 187 -7.93 -5.49 6.13
CA ALA A 187 -8.02 -6.76 6.85
C ALA A 187 -9.22 -7.54 6.26
N ASN A 188 -9.00 -8.79 5.79
CA ASN A 188 -9.99 -9.69 5.16
C ASN A 188 -10.55 -9.20 3.81
N THR A 189 -10.36 -9.86 2.67
CA THR A 189 -10.80 -11.24 2.39
C THR A 189 -10.21 -11.66 1.03
N GLN A 190 -9.34 -12.66 1.01
CA GLN A 190 -9.20 -13.55 -0.15
C GLN A 190 -9.10 -14.96 0.42
N GLY A 191 -10.24 -15.64 0.39
CA GLY A 191 -10.33 -17.10 0.50
C GLY A 191 -10.07 -17.76 -0.85
#